data_AF-A0A4S0RY02-F1
#
_entry.id   AF-A0A4S0RY02-F1
#
_cell.length_a   1.000
_cell.length_b   1.000
_cell.length_c   1.000
_cell.angle_alpha   90.00
_cell.angle_beta   90.00
_cell.angle_gamma   90.00
#
_symmetry.space_group_name_H-M   'P 1'
#
loop_
_entity.id
_entity.type
_entity.pdbx_description
1 polymer ?
#
loop_
_entity_poly.entity_id
_entity_poly.type
_entity_poly.pdbx_seq_one_letter_code
_entity_poly.pdbx_strand_id
1 'polypeptide(L)'
;MSQKLASYGQWTYRGAWALEIIASIIGLATGLVLGFQAFEASQSATAMDLILASAPFFIVSIAELTKIPIATLLYSVSWLWKPVILVFLLLLAGITFETVLLGLERAGTLRELQYEELADGIDSLTRENAKLDAADEFAKQADQAAKARADLEEISALADKARKEIQSRIADVDTELLATTALTPEASRAREQVREKEQRRVDLVAERDGRVQQAVEEFERQRDSYVERIRDARETGDTASAKRWEDEIGKLANPRAKIEAKYESQIAAVDQEIAGTRSDFDRLRLESPKMTADQRQVLQSRRSDLEKTLDAITADWERRLDQARETLSAAQTAEASKASTLAANQARRDEIAKQLSELEKKRIPLARTDQIRRIAARWYGEKPEEVSEPQAGRVSAIWFGSLAVIAGLAGPITAMVALGLQRIAAQAESRTESPLSRLVRRLLLRWRWRRVRTIKVPFEVSVDREVEKRVEVPVEKVVKEILYVPILTDDPDALRKALNEDLPPEVVDLVKVAAKGGRNSAGQA
;
A
#
# COMPACT_ATOMS: atom_id res chain seq x y z
N MET A 1 -36.74 -49.32 -9.23
CA MET A 1 -35.40 -48.70 -9.30
C MET A 1 -35.16 -48.00 -10.64
N SER A 2 -35.45 -48.66 -11.78
CA SER A 2 -35.29 -48.09 -13.14
C SER A 2 -35.97 -46.73 -13.35
N GLN A 3 -37.26 -46.61 -13.01
CA GLN A 3 -38.02 -45.35 -13.18
C GLN A 3 -37.43 -44.17 -12.39
N LYS A 4 -36.87 -44.41 -11.20
CA LYS A 4 -36.20 -43.36 -10.40
C LYS A 4 -34.91 -42.90 -11.08
N LEU A 5 -34.11 -43.82 -11.62
CA LEU A 5 -32.87 -43.50 -12.35
C LEU A 5 -33.15 -42.73 -13.65
N ALA A 6 -34.21 -43.10 -14.39
CA ALA A 6 -34.64 -42.38 -15.58
C ALA A 6 -35.08 -40.94 -15.24
N SER A 7 -35.87 -40.77 -14.16
CA SER A 7 -36.30 -39.45 -13.69
C SER A 7 -35.10 -38.58 -13.25
N TYR A 8 -34.18 -39.13 -12.46
CA TYR A 8 -32.96 -38.42 -12.08
C TYR A 8 -32.12 -38.04 -13.30
N GLY A 9 -31.94 -38.95 -14.26
CA GLY A 9 -31.25 -38.63 -15.51
C GLY A 9 -31.92 -37.52 -16.32
N GLN A 10 -33.24 -37.40 -16.34
CA GLN A 10 -33.93 -36.29 -17.00
C GLN A 10 -33.73 -34.95 -16.28
N TRP A 11 -33.83 -34.95 -14.94
CA TRP A 11 -33.58 -33.76 -14.14
C TRP A 11 -32.12 -33.29 -14.25
N THR A 12 -31.16 -34.22 -14.20
CA THR A 12 -29.73 -33.90 -14.40
C THR A 12 -29.45 -33.35 -15.80
N TYR A 13 -30.12 -33.86 -16.84
CA TYR A 13 -29.96 -33.34 -18.21
C TYR A 13 -30.52 -31.91 -18.35
N ARG A 14 -31.67 -31.62 -17.72
CA ARG A 14 -32.19 -30.24 -17.63
C ARG A 14 -31.25 -29.33 -16.85
N GLY A 15 -30.65 -29.84 -15.77
CA GLY A 15 -29.61 -29.13 -15.01
C GLY A 15 -28.38 -28.79 -15.85
N ALA A 16 -27.92 -29.72 -16.70
CA ALA A 16 -26.81 -29.46 -17.62
C ALA A 16 -27.11 -28.31 -18.59
N TRP A 17 -28.31 -28.30 -19.20
CA TRP A 17 -28.76 -27.18 -20.03
C TRP A 17 -28.85 -25.87 -19.26
N ALA A 18 -29.35 -25.89 -18.02
CA ALA A 18 -29.41 -24.70 -17.19
C ALA A 18 -28.01 -24.12 -16.91
N LEU A 19 -27.01 -24.98 -16.63
CA LEU A 19 -25.62 -24.55 -16.43
C LEU A 19 -25.05 -23.88 -17.68
N GLU A 20 -25.28 -24.46 -18.87
CA GLU A 20 -24.75 -23.90 -20.12
C GLU A 20 -25.47 -22.63 -20.57
N ILE A 21 -26.76 -22.49 -20.29
CA ILE A 21 -27.49 -21.23 -20.51
C ILE A 21 -26.94 -20.14 -19.60
N ILE A 22 -26.65 -20.44 -18.33
CA ILE A 22 -26.03 -19.48 -17.40
C ILE A 22 -24.63 -19.09 -17.89
N ALA A 23 -23.80 -20.06 -18.30
CA ALA A 23 -22.47 -19.79 -18.85
C ALA A 23 -22.53 -18.93 -20.12
N SER A 24 -23.46 -19.22 -21.03
CA SER A 24 -23.74 -18.42 -22.23
C SER A 24 -24.14 -16.98 -21.90
N ILE A 25 -25.04 -16.78 -20.92
CA ILE A 25 -25.44 -15.44 -20.46
C ILE A 25 -24.24 -14.67 -19.87
N ILE A 26 -23.41 -15.34 -19.06
CA ILE A 26 -22.19 -14.73 -18.49
C ILE A 26 -21.21 -14.34 -19.61
N GLY A 27 -21.02 -15.18 -20.62
CA GLY A 27 -20.20 -14.89 -21.79
C GLY A 27 -20.69 -13.65 -22.55
N LEU A 28 -22.01 -13.55 -22.80
CA LEU A 28 -22.62 -12.37 -23.41
C LEU A 28 -22.45 -11.12 -22.57
N ALA A 29 -22.73 -11.21 -21.27
CA ALA A 29 -22.60 -10.09 -20.35
C ALA A 29 -21.15 -9.59 -20.29
N THR A 30 -20.18 -10.51 -20.25
CA THR A 30 -18.74 -10.17 -20.25
C THR A 30 -18.34 -9.46 -21.54
N GLY A 31 -18.79 -9.95 -22.69
CA GLY A 31 -18.54 -9.32 -23.98
C GLY A 31 -19.15 -7.93 -24.12
N LEU A 32 -20.35 -7.72 -23.60
CA LEU A 32 -21.00 -6.41 -23.57
C LEU A 32 -20.26 -5.43 -22.67
N VAL A 33 -19.85 -5.85 -21.47
CA VAL A 33 -19.11 -4.99 -20.54
C VAL A 33 -17.75 -4.61 -21.12
N LEU A 34 -17.02 -5.56 -21.71
CA LEU A 34 -15.73 -5.29 -22.36
C LEU A 34 -15.89 -4.38 -23.59
N GLY A 35 -16.91 -4.65 -24.42
CA GLY A 35 -17.22 -3.80 -25.57
C GLY A 35 -17.57 -2.38 -25.15
N PHE A 36 -18.37 -2.21 -24.09
CA PHE A 36 -18.78 -0.91 -23.58
C PHE A 36 -17.58 -0.10 -23.05
N GLN A 37 -16.68 -0.74 -22.32
CA GLN A 37 -15.46 -0.09 -21.82
C GLN A 37 -14.52 0.32 -22.95
N ALA A 38 -14.37 -0.50 -23.99
CA ALA A 38 -13.60 -0.17 -25.17
C ALA A 38 -14.21 1.02 -25.94
N PHE A 39 -15.54 1.10 -25.97
CA PHE A 39 -16.28 2.20 -26.56
C PHE A 39 -16.08 3.51 -25.78
N GLU A 40 -16.19 3.50 -24.44
CA GLU A 40 -15.95 4.69 -23.60
C GLU A 40 -14.50 5.18 -23.65
N ALA A 41 -13.53 4.28 -23.77
CA ALA A 41 -12.12 4.64 -23.83
C ALA A 41 -11.72 5.34 -25.16
N SER A 42 -12.55 5.25 -26.19
CA SER A 42 -12.26 5.79 -27.51
C SER A 42 -13.09 7.05 -27.79
N GLN A 43 -12.42 8.20 -27.93
CA GLN A 43 -13.07 9.49 -28.20
C GLN A 43 -13.76 9.57 -29.57
N SER A 44 -13.50 8.61 -30.47
CA SER A 44 -14.05 8.56 -31.84
C SER A 44 -14.81 7.27 -32.15
N ALA A 45 -15.12 6.45 -31.14
CA ALA A 45 -15.82 5.19 -31.37
C ALA A 45 -17.27 5.41 -31.80
N THR A 46 -17.69 4.63 -32.78
CA THR A 46 -19.06 4.56 -33.30
C THR A 46 -19.80 3.36 -32.73
N ALA A 47 -21.13 3.36 -32.80
CA ALA A 47 -21.94 2.20 -32.37
C ALA A 47 -21.56 0.90 -33.12
N MET A 48 -20.99 1.01 -34.33
CA MET A 48 -20.47 -0.13 -35.08
C MET A 48 -19.24 -0.75 -34.39
N ASP A 49 -18.37 0.07 -33.79
CA ASP A 49 -17.16 -0.40 -33.11
C ASP A 49 -17.50 -1.20 -31.84
N LEU A 50 -18.56 -0.82 -31.14
CA LEU A 50 -19.12 -1.59 -30.01
C LEU A 50 -19.64 -2.96 -30.45
N ILE A 51 -20.35 -3.02 -31.59
CA ILE A 51 -20.86 -4.28 -32.16
C ILE A 51 -19.69 -5.18 -32.58
N LEU A 52 -18.69 -4.62 -33.27
CA LEU A 52 -17.51 -5.38 -33.69
C LEU A 52 -16.68 -5.87 -32.50
N ALA A 53 -16.57 -5.08 -31.43
CA ALA A 53 -15.89 -5.47 -30.20
C ALA A 53 -16.64 -6.57 -29.40
N SER A 54 -17.97 -6.58 -29.45
CA SER A 54 -18.80 -7.58 -28.74
C SER A 54 -19.13 -8.83 -29.57
N ALA A 55 -18.99 -8.79 -30.89
CA ALA A 55 -19.35 -9.88 -31.80
C ALA A 55 -18.63 -11.22 -31.51
N PRO A 56 -17.32 -11.27 -31.21
CA PRO A 56 -16.65 -12.53 -30.83
C PRO A 56 -17.27 -13.20 -29.61
N PHE A 57 -17.70 -12.42 -28.61
CA PHE A 57 -18.33 -12.94 -27.39
C PHE A 57 -19.74 -13.49 -27.65
N PHE A 58 -20.45 -12.94 -28.63
CA PHE A 58 -21.72 -13.50 -29.07
C PHE A 58 -21.53 -14.89 -29.71
N ILE A 59 -20.49 -15.05 -30.54
CA ILE A 59 -20.12 -16.33 -31.13
C ILE A 59 -19.73 -17.34 -30.04
N VAL A 60 -18.92 -16.91 -29.06
CA VAL A 60 -18.55 -17.72 -27.90
C VAL A 60 -19.78 -18.21 -27.14
N SER A 61 -20.74 -17.32 -26.85
CA SER A 61 -21.99 -17.69 -26.17
C SER A 61 -22.82 -18.73 -26.93
N ILE A 62 -22.86 -18.67 -28.26
CA ILE A 62 -23.50 -19.72 -29.06
C ILE A 62 -22.73 -21.03 -28.92
N ALA A 63 -21.40 -20.97 -29.00
CA ALA A 63 -20.53 -22.14 -28.83
C ALA A 63 -20.73 -22.82 -27.46
N GLU A 64 -20.98 -22.06 -26.40
CA GLU A 64 -21.31 -22.58 -25.06
C GLU A 64 -22.54 -23.52 -25.10
N LEU A 65 -23.63 -23.10 -25.76
CA LEU A 65 -24.86 -23.89 -25.87
C LEU A 65 -24.67 -25.17 -26.70
N THR A 66 -23.71 -25.20 -27.63
CA THR A 66 -23.46 -26.38 -28.47
C THR A 66 -22.82 -27.55 -27.71
N LYS A 67 -22.29 -27.32 -26.50
CA LYS A 67 -21.65 -28.37 -25.69
C LYS A 67 -22.60 -29.50 -25.32
N ILE A 68 -23.88 -29.22 -25.00
CA ILE A 68 -24.84 -30.28 -24.62
C ILE A 68 -25.20 -31.21 -25.80
N PRO A 69 -25.55 -30.70 -26.99
CA PRO A 69 -25.70 -31.53 -28.18
C PRO A 69 -24.48 -32.40 -28.48
N ILE A 70 -23.27 -31.85 -28.35
CA ILE A 70 -22.01 -32.58 -28.62
C ILE A 70 -21.73 -33.64 -27.56
N ALA A 71 -21.97 -33.34 -26.28
CA ALA A 71 -21.92 -34.33 -25.21
C ALA A 71 -22.92 -35.47 -25.42
N THR A 72 -24.09 -35.15 -25.99
CA THR A 72 -25.11 -36.14 -26.37
C THR A 72 -24.65 -37.00 -27.56
N LEU A 73 -24.03 -36.38 -28.56
CA LEU A 73 -23.48 -37.07 -29.71
C LEU A 73 -22.41 -38.11 -29.32
N LEU A 74 -21.62 -37.84 -28.28
CA LEU A 74 -20.60 -38.76 -27.75
C LEU A 74 -21.15 -40.15 -27.37
N TYR A 75 -22.44 -40.23 -26.99
CA TYR A 75 -23.11 -41.49 -26.65
C TYR A 75 -23.69 -42.23 -27.85
N SER A 76 -23.96 -41.53 -28.95
CA SER A 76 -24.63 -42.05 -30.15
C SER A 76 -23.66 -42.56 -31.22
N VAL A 77 -22.41 -42.11 -31.19
CA VAL A 77 -21.41 -42.39 -32.23
C VAL A 77 -20.56 -43.64 -31.91
N SER A 78 -20.02 -44.29 -32.95
CA SER A 78 -19.12 -45.44 -32.84
C SER A 78 -17.84 -45.13 -32.08
N TRP A 79 -17.22 -46.17 -31.50
CA TRP A 79 -16.07 -46.06 -30.60
C TRP A 79 -14.87 -45.29 -31.20
N LEU A 80 -14.65 -45.39 -32.52
CA LEU A 80 -13.52 -44.73 -33.21
C LEU A 80 -13.62 -43.20 -33.21
N TRP A 81 -14.83 -42.63 -33.26
CA TRP A 81 -15.04 -41.19 -33.32
C TRP A 81 -15.21 -40.54 -31.95
N LYS A 82 -15.44 -41.34 -30.89
CA LYS A 82 -15.53 -40.85 -29.51
C LYS A 82 -14.33 -40.01 -29.07
N PRO A 83 -13.06 -40.40 -29.30
CA PRO A 83 -11.92 -39.55 -28.93
C PRO A 83 -11.93 -38.22 -29.68
N VAL A 84 -12.32 -38.19 -30.97
CA VAL A 84 -12.39 -36.96 -31.78
C VAL A 84 -13.45 -36.01 -31.23
N ILE A 85 -14.66 -36.53 -30.96
CA ILE A 85 -15.76 -35.74 -30.39
C ILE A 85 -15.42 -35.26 -28.97
N LEU A 86 -14.74 -36.09 -28.17
CA LEU A 86 -14.28 -35.71 -26.84
C LEU A 86 -13.25 -34.58 -26.90
N VAL A 87 -12.27 -34.64 -27.80
CA VAL A 87 -11.30 -33.54 -28.00
C VAL A 87 -12.03 -32.27 -28.44
N PHE A 88 -12.98 -32.37 -29.38
CA PHE A 88 -13.77 -31.21 -29.79
C PHE A 88 -14.58 -30.61 -28.63
N LEU A 89 -15.18 -31.45 -27.79
CA LEU A 89 -15.88 -31.03 -26.57
C LEU A 89 -14.94 -30.35 -25.56
N LEU A 90 -13.71 -30.85 -25.42
CA LEU A 90 -12.68 -30.24 -24.57
C LEU A 90 -12.21 -28.89 -25.12
N LEU A 91 -12.09 -28.73 -26.45
CA LEU A 91 -11.78 -27.44 -27.08
C LEU A 91 -12.90 -26.42 -26.82
N LEU A 92 -14.17 -26.82 -26.95
CA LEU A 92 -15.30 -25.97 -26.61
C LEU A 92 -15.34 -25.62 -25.12
N ALA A 93 -15.05 -26.58 -24.23
CA ALA A 93 -14.89 -26.31 -22.81
C ALA A 93 -13.68 -25.40 -22.51
N GLY A 94 -12.66 -25.42 -23.36
CA GLY A 94 -11.51 -24.53 -23.31
C GLY A 94 -11.88 -23.05 -23.51
N ILE A 95 -12.86 -22.76 -24.37
CA ILE A 95 -13.39 -21.40 -24.56
C ILE A 95 -14.11 -20.92 -23.29
N THR A 96 -14.90 -21.79 -22.66
CA THR A 96 -15.56 -21.49 -21.38
C THR A 96 -14.53 -21.26 -20.28
N PHE A 97 -13.48 -22.09 -20.25
CA PHE A 97 -12.36 -21.95 -19.33
C PHE A 97 -11.70 -20.58 -19.47
N GLU A 98 -11.36 -20.16 -20.68
CA GLU A 98 -10.74 -18.85 -20.94
C GLU A 98 -11.65 -17.70 -20.49
N THR A 99 -12.95 -17.79 -20.79
CA THR A 99 -13.94 -16.78 -20.40
C THR A 99 -14.06 -16.64 -18.88
N VAL A 100 -14.15 -17.76 -18.16
CA VAL A 100 -14.25 -17.76 -16.70
C VAL A 100 -12.93 -17.33 -16.05
N LEU A 101 -11.80 -17.79 -16.58
CA LEU A 101 -10.48 -17.42 -16.09
C LEU A 101 -10.25 -15.91 -16.19
N LEU A 102 -10.51 -15.31 -17.36
CA LEU A 102 -10.37 -13.87 -17.58
C LEU A 102 -11.26 -13.07 -16.62
N GLY A 103 -12.50 -13.53 -16.38
CA GLY A 103 -13.40 -12.89 -15.42
C GLY A 103 -12.89 -12.93 -13.98
N LEU A 104 -12.34 -14.07 -13.55
CA LEU A 104 -11.76 -14.25 -12.22
C LEU A 104 -10.45 -13.47 -12.04
N GLU A 105 -9.55 -13.53 -13.02
CA GLU A 105 -8.30 -12.77 -13.01
C GLU A 105 -8.58 -11.27 -12.91
N ARG A 106 -9.50 -10.74 -13.71
CA ARG A 106 -9.88 -9.33 -13.66
C ARG A 106 -10.46 -8.92 -12.30
N ALA A 107 -11.31 -9.77 -11.72
CA ALA A 107 -11.85 -9.53 -10.39
C ALA A 107 -10.75 -9.55 -9.30
N GLY A 108 -9.72 -10.39 -9.49
CA GLY A 108 -8.53 -10.43 -8.63
C GLY A 108 -7.64 -9.20 -8.80
N THR A 109 -7.30 -8.82 -10.03
CA THR A 109 -6.41 -7.69 -10.31
C THR A 109 -6.96 -6.37 -9.79
N LEU A 110 -8.27 -6.14 -9.89
CA LEU A 110 -8.90 -4.94 -9.34
C LEU A 110 -8.73 -4.82 -7.80
N ARG A 111 -8.78 -5.95 -7.09
CA ARG A 111 -8.55 -5.95 -5.63
C ARG A 111 -7.07 -5.77 -5.31
N GLU A 112 -6.20 -6.35 -6.12
CA GLU A 112 -4.75 -6.22 -5.94
C GLU A 112 -4.30 -4.78 -6.16
N LEU A 113 -4.80 -4.09 -7.20
CA LEU A 113 -4.53 -2.67 -7.45
C LEU A 113 -4.95 -1.78 -6.27
N GLN A 114 -6.13 -2.03 -5.68
CA GLN A 114 -6.58 -1.30 -4.49
C GLN A 114 -5.68 -1.53 -3.29
N TYR A 115 -5.15 -2.76 -3.14
CA TYR A 115 -4.20 -3.07 -2.08
C TYR A 115 -2.86 -2.39 -2.32
N GLU A 116 -2.35 -2.44 -3.55
CA GLU A 116 -1.09 -1.87 -3.98
C GLU A 116 -1.07 -0.35 -3.76
N GLU A 117 -2.13 0.36 -4.14
CA GLU A 117 -2.25 1.81 -3.90
C GLU A 117 -2.11 2.17 -2.40
N LEU A 118 -2.72 1.36 -1.52
CA LEU A 118 -2.59 1.53 -0.08
C LEU A 118 -1.19 1.19 0.43
N ALA A 119 -0.57 0.14 -0.12
CA ALA A 119 0.78 -0.28 0.24
C ALA A 119 1.82 0.75 -0.18
N ASP A 120 1.75 1.26 -1.41
CA ASP A 120 2.61 2.33 -1.93
C ASP A 120 2.45 3.63 -1.16
N GLY A 121 1.22 3.97 -0.77
CA GLY A 121 0.93 5.10 0.11
C GLY A 121 1.66 4.97 1.45
N ILE A 122 1.62 3.78 2.06
CA ILE A 122 2.35 3.49 3.31
C ILE A 122 3.87 3.57 3.09
N ASP A 123 4.38 2.98 2.01
CA ASP A 123 5.80 2.93 1.69
C ASP A 123 6.37 4.34 1.47
N SER A 124 5.66 5.19 0.72
CA SER A 124 6.05 6.57 0.46
C SER A 124 6.13 7.40 1.73
N LEU A 125 5.11 7.31 2.60
CA LEU A 125 5.06 7.99 3.90
C LEU A 125 6.15 7.49 4.85
N THR A 126 6.43 6.18 4.84
CA THR A 126 7.49 5.58 5.67
C THR A 126 8.86 6.09 5.23
N ARG A 127 9.11 6.20 3.91
CA ARG A 127 10.34 6.78 3.36
C ARG A 127 10.46 8.28 3.66
N GLU A 128 9.35 9.03 3.61
CA GLU A 128 9.33 10.44 4.01
C GLU A 128 9.71 10.59 5.49
N ASN A 129 9.10 9.80 6.38
CA ASN A 129 9.38 9.81 7.81
C ASN A 129 10.86 9.48 8.10
N ALA A 130 11.43 8.47 7.44
CA ALA A 130 12.84 8.12 7.59
C ALA A 130 13.78 9.23 7.13
N LYS A 131 13.44 9.98 6.06
CA LYS A 131 14.22 11.13 5.61
C LYS A 131 14.18 12.28 6.63
N LEU A 132 13.01 12.55 7.22
CA LEU A 132 12.87 13.58 8.25
C LEU A 132 13.68 13.22 9.51
N ASP A 133 13.60 11.96 9.96
CA ASP A 133 14.35 11.50 11.13
C ASP A 133 15.87 11.59 10.91
N ALA A 134 16.36 11.22 9.72
CA ALA A 134 17.77 11.38 9.36
C ALA A 134 18.21 12.85 9.31
N ALA A 135 17.35 13.75 8.84
CA ALA A 135 17.62 15.19 8.82
C ALA A 135 17.68 15.78 10.25
N ASP A 136 16.80 15.34 11.15
CA ASP A 136 16.79 15.75 12.54
C ASP A 136 18.05 15.29 13.29
N GLU A 137 18.50 14.06 13.06
CA GLU A 137 19.74 13.53 13.65
C GLU A 137 20.98 14.29 13.18
N PHE A 138 21.06 14.64 11.88
CA PHE A 138 22.14 15.48 11.37
C PHE A 138 22.14 16.88 12.02
N ALA A 139 20.96 17.46 12.26
CA ALA A 139 20.83 18.79 12.86
C ALA A 139 21.29 18.84 14.34
N LYS A 140 21.11 17.76 15.11
CA LYS A 140 21.49 17.68 16.54
C LYS A 140 22.99 17.67 16.79
N GLN A 141 23.81 17.26 15.82
CA GLN A 141 25.26 17.08 16.02
C GLN A 141 26.07 18.39 16.02
N ALA A 142 25.47 19.54 15.67
CA ALA A 142 26.18 20.80 15.50
C ALA A 142 25.96 21.80 16.66
N ASP A 143 26.68 21.63 17.77
CA ASP A 143 26.66 22.56 18.92
C ASP A 143 27.56 23.79 18.69
N GLN A 144 27.14 24.62 17.73
CA GLN A 144 27.85 25.83 17.33
C GLN A 144 27.70 26.95 18.37
N ALA A 145 26.59 26.96 19.12
CA ALA A 145 26.32 27.99 20.11
C ALA A 145 27.17 27.82 21.37
N ALA A 146 27.36 26.58 21.87
CA ALA A 146 28.26 26.37 23.01
C ALA A 146 29.70 26.74 22.67
N LYS A 147 30.17 26.39 21.46
CA LYS A 147 31.50 26.78 21.00
C LYS A 147 31.67 28.30 20.93
N ALA A 148 30.72 29.01 20.32
CA ALA A 148 30.77 30.47 20.23
C ALA A 148 30.72 31.16 21.62
N ARG A 149 30.03 30.56 22.61
CA ARG A 149 30.05 31.04 24.00
C ARG A 149 31.42 30.86 24.65
N ALA A 150 32.04 29.70 24.49
CA ALA A 150 33.37 29.42 25.01
C ALA A 150 34.42 30.35 24.40
N ASP A 151 34.38 30.56 23.08
CA ASP A 151 35.29 31.47 22.38
C ASP A 151 35.14 32.92 22.90
N LEU A 152 33.91 33.39 23.16
CA LEU A 152 33.66 34.72 23.73
C LEU A 152 34.23 34.87 25.14
N GLU A 153 34.06 33.85 25.99
CA GLU A 153 34.58 33.84 27.37
C GLU A 153 36.12 33.86 27.37
N GLU A 154 36.76 33.08 26.50
CA GLU A 154 38.22 33.07 26.34
C GLU A 154 38.74 34.44 25.88
N ILE A 155 38.13 35.04 24.85
CA ILE A 155 38.50 36.37 24.35
C ILE A 155 38.34 37.44 25.46
N SER A 156 37.26 37.37 26.25
CA SER A 156 37.04 38.28 27.37
C SER A 156 38.14 38.16 28.43
N ALA A 157 38.50 36.94 28.81
CA ALA A 157 39.55 36.71 29.79
C ALA A 157 40.93 37.20 29.31
N LEU A 158 41.24 37.01 28.03
CA LEU A 158 42.48 37.53 27.42
C LEU A 158 42.50 39.06 27.36
N ALA A 159 41.37 39.69 27.05
CA ALA A 159 41.23 41.14 27.03
C ALA A 159 41.47 41.75 28.43
N ASP A 160 40.85 41.17 29.46
CA ASP A 160 41.02 41.63 30.84
C ASP A 160 42.47 41.48 31.32
N LYS A 161 43.11 40.36 30.98
CA LYS A 161 44.52 40.12 31.31
C LYS A 161 45.44 41.18 30.66
N ALA A 162 45.25 41.46 29.37
CA ALA A 162 46.05 42.43 28.64
C ALA A 162 45.88 43.86 29.19
N ARG A 163 44.64 44.27 29.50
CA ARG A 163 44.33 45.58 30.11
C ARG A 163 44.96 45.71 31.49
N LYS A 164 44.83 44.69 32.33
CA LYS A 164 45.38 44.67 33.70
C LYS A 164 46.89 44.76 33.72
N GLU A 165 47.58 44.13 32.75
CA GLU A 165 49.04 44.22 32.63
C GLU A 165 49.51 45.66 32.39
N ILE A 166 48.85 46.39 31.48
CA ILE A 166 49.22 47.79 31.19
C ILE A 166 48.82 48.72 32.33
N GLN A 167 47.65 48.52 32.93
CA GLN A 167 47.22 49.27 34.11
C GLN A 167 48.21 49.12 35.27
N SER A 168 48.75 47.91 35.49
CA SER A 168 49.82 47.70 36.47
C SER A 168 51.06 48.53 36.15
N ARG A 169 51.50 48.57 34.88
CA ARG A 169 52.64 49.38 34.46
C ARG A 169 52.39 50.89 34.61
N ILE A 170 51.16 51.36 34.40
CA ILE A 170 50.78 52.76 34.63
C ILE A 170 50.83 53.09 36.12
N ALA A 171 50.22 52.24 36.97
CA ALA A 171 50.26 52.39 38.43
C ALA A 171 51.70 52.40 38.98
N ASP A 172 52.59 51.61 38.38
CA ASP A 172 54.01 51.59 38.70
C ASP A 172 54.69 52.95 38.44
N VAL A 173 54.38 53.58 37.30
CA VAL A 173 54.92 54.90 36.92
C VAL A 173 54.29 56.01 37.78
N ASP A 174 52.99 55.92 38.09
CA ASP A 174 52.32 56.86 39.00
C ASP A 174 52.94 56.85 40.39
N THR A 175 53.26 55.65 40.90
CA THR A 175 53.94 55.49 42.20
C THR A 175 55.34 56.12 42.17
N GLU A 176 56.06 56.02 41.05
CA GLU A 176 57.38 56.64 40.86
C GLU A 176 57.30 58.16 40.73
N LEU A 177 56.26 58.69 40.08
CA LEU A 177 56.01 60.12 39.97
C LEU A 177 55.67 60.77 41.32
N LEU A 178 54.97 60.04 42.19
CA LEU A 178 54.66 60.46 43.56
C LEU A 178 55.89 60.41 44.48
N ALA A 179 56.92 59.61 44.13
CA ALA A 179 58.15 59.55 44.89
C ALA A 179 58.94 60.87 44.78
N THR A 180 59.57 61.28 45.88
CA THR A 180 60.41 62.50 45.92
C THR A 180 61.86 62.24 45.49
N THR A 181 62.25 60.97 45.37
CA THR A 181 63.60 60.52 45.03
C THR A 181 63.64 59.81 43.68
N ALA A 182 64.72 59.99 42.92
CA ALA A 182 64.99 59.23 41.71
C ALA A 182 65.74 57.96 42.10
N LEU A 183 65.10 56.80 41.87
CA LEU A 183 65.64 55.50 42.24
C LEU A 183 67.03 55.27 41.60
N THR A 184 67.99 54.86 42.41
CA THR A 184 69.29 54.36 41.89
C THR A 184 69.09 53.04 41.14
N PRO A 185 70.03 52.63 40.26
CA PRO A 185 69.97 51.32 39.60
C PRO A 185 69.83 50.14 40.58
N GLU A 186 70.42 50.24 41.78
CA GLU A 186 70.29 49.22 42.83
C GLU A 186 68.90 49.22 43.45
N ALA A 187 68.35 50.40 43.77
CA ALA A 187 66.99 50.53 44.28
C ALA A 187 65.94 50.03 43.26
N SER A 188 66.15 50.32 41.98
CA SER A 188 65.31 49.82 40.89
C SER A 188 65.36 48.29 40.76
N ARG A 189 66.54 47.68 40.87
CA ARG A 189 66.67 46.20 40.88
C ARG A 189 65.99 45.58 42.08
N ALA A 190 66.15 46.15 43.28
CA ALA A 190 65.48 45.68 44.48
C ALA A 190 63.95 45.76 44.35
N ARG A 191 63.42 46.83 43.74
CA ARG A 191 61.99 46.96 43.41
C ARG A 191 61.51 45.85 42.48
N GLU A 192 62.25 45.56 41.41
CA GLU A 192 61.86 44.48 40.48
C GLU A 192 61.93 43.11 41.14
N GLN A 193 62.89 42.86 42.04
CA GLN A 193 62.93 41.62 42.82
C GLN A 193 61.73 41.49 43.78
N VAL A 194 61.29 42.57 44.42
CA VAL A 194 60.06 42.58 45.22
C VAL A 194 58.87 42.19 44.34
N ARG A 195 58.77 42.78 43.16
CA ARG A 195 57.69 42.51 42.21
C ARG A 195 57.69 41.07 41.70
N GLU A 196 58.85 40.54 41.32
CA GLU A 196 58.99 39.16 40.85
C GLU A 196 58.53 38.18 41.93
N LYS A 197 58.89 38.44 43.19
CA LYS A 197 58.46 37.62 44.34
C LYS A 197 56.98 37.79 44.69
N GLU A 198 56.45 39.01 44.63
CA GLU A 198 55.02 39.27 44.80
C GLU A 198 54.20 38.57 43.70
N GLN A 199 54.67 38.59 42.44
CA GLN A 199 54.05 37.84 41.35
C GLN A 199 54.14 36.33 41.60
N ARG A 200 55.29 35.82 42.03
CA ARG A 200 55.46 34.41 42.37
C ARG A 200 54.50 33.96 43.48
N ARG A 201 54.27 34.82 44.48
CA ARG A 201 53.28 34.58 45.53
C ARG A 201 51.86 34.50 44.95
N VAL A 202 51.49 35.43 44.08
CA VAL A 202 50.19 35.42 43.39
C VAL A 202 50.03 34.13 42.57
N ASP A 203 51.06 33.73 41.83
CA ASP A 203 51.04 32.50 41.03
C ASP A 203 50.88 31.25 41.90
N LEU A 204 51.56 31.18 43.05
CA LEU A 204 51.41 30.08 44.01
C LEU A 204 50.00 30.01 44.61
N VAL A 205 49.40 31.16 44.90
CA VAL A 205 48.00 31.24 45.39
C VAL A 205 47.03 30.78 44.30
N ALA A 206 47.22 31.23 43.06
CA ALA A 206 46.38 30.81 41.93
C ALA A 206 46.54 29.30 41.63
N GLU A 207 47.76 28.77 41.70
CA GLU A 207 48.03 27.34 41.52
C GLU A 207 47.35 26.51 42.64
N ARG A 208 47.45 26.97 43.89
CA ARG A 208 46.74 26.36 45.03
C ARG A 208 45.24 26.31 44.76
N ASP A 209 44.64 27.45 44.42
CA ASP A 209 43.19 27.57 44.27
C ASP A 209 42.70 26.71 43.09
N GLY A 210 43.41 26.71 41.96
CA GLY A 210 43.11 25.85 40.81
C GLY A 210 43.23 24.36 41.14
N ARG A 211 44.27 23.95 41.89
CA ARG A 211 44.42 22.56 42.35
C ARG A 211 43.34 22.14 43.33
N VAL A 212 42.95 23.03 44.26
CA VAL A 212 41.83 22.79 45.17
C VAL A 212 40.55 22.61 44.37
N GLN A 213 40.25 23.49 43.42
CA GLN A 213 39.04 23.41 42.61
C GLN A 213 38.96 22.08 41.85
N GLN A 214 40.00 21.71 41.10
CA GLN A 214 40.03 20.45 40.35
C GLN A 214 39.84 19.22 41.26
N ALA A 215 40.55 19.19 42.39
CA ALA A 215 40.48 18.07 43.33
C ALA A 215 39.12 17.99 44.04
N VAL A 216 38.49 19.13 44.34
CA VAL A 216 37.16 19.20 44.93
C VAL A 216 36.10 18.79 43.93
N GLU A 217 36.16 19.24 42.67
CA GLU A 217 35.22 18.82 41.61
C GLU A 217 35.30 17.31 41.34
N GLU A 218 36.50 16.72 41.37
CA GLU A 218 36.66 15.25 41.25
C GLU A 218 36.10 14.53 42.48
N PHE A 219 36.35 15.04 43.69
CA PHE A 219 35.76 14.54 44.93
C PHE A 219 34.23 14.62 44.91
N GLU A 220 33.64 15.71 44.45
CA GLU A 220 32.19 15.88 44.35
C GLU A 220 31.57 14.93 43.33
N ARG A 221 32.20 14.75 42.16
CA ARG A 221 31.76 13.74 41.17
C ARG A 221 31.78 12.32 41.75
N GLN A 222 32.83 11.97 42.51
CA GLN A 222 32.89 10.66 43.18
C GLN A 222 31.81 10.53 44.24
N ARG A 223 31.61 11.56 45.07
CA ARG A 223 30.56 11.61 46.09
C ARG A 223 29.17 11.43 45.47
N ASP A 224 28.87 12.18 44.42
CA ASP A 224 27.56 12.16 43.76
C ASP A 224 27.30 10.80 43.11
N SER A 225 28.34 10.18 42.52
CA SER A 225 28.25 8.80 42.03
C SER A 225 27.94 7.79 43.14
N TYR A 226 28.52 7.93 44.33
CA TYR A 226 28.17 7.10 45.48
C TYR A 226 26.73 7.35 45.97
N VAL A 227 26.30 8.62 46.03
CA VAL A 227 24.93 8.99 46.43
C VAL A 227 23.90 8.36 45.49
N GLU A 228 24.14 8.42 44.18
CA GLU A 228 23.28 7.80 43.17
C GLU A 228 23.22 6.28 43.33
N ARG A 229 24.37 5.61 43.48
CA ARG A 229 24.41 4.16 43.72
C ARG A 229 23.67 3.75 45.00
N ILE A 230 23.80 4.53 46.08
CA ILE A 230 23.08 4.30 47.34
C ILE A 230 21.57 4.44 47.12
N ARG A 231 21.13 5.46 46.38
CA ARG A 231 19.71 5.67 46.03
C ARG A 231 19.16 4.48 45.26
N ASP A 232 19.81 4.10 44.16
CA ASP A 232 19.36 3.02 43.28
C ASP A 232 19.32 1.66 44.04
N ALA A 233 20.27 1.43 44.94
CA ALA A 233 20.29 0.25 45.79
C ALA A 233 19.17 0.20 46.82
N ARG A 234 18.82 1.34 47.39
CA ARG A 234 17.69 1.45 48.32
C ARG A 234 16.37 1.25 47.59
N GLU A 235 16.22 1.77 46.38
CA GLU A 235 15.04 1.59 45.53
C GLU A 235 14.85 0.12 45.10
N THR A 236 15.95 -0.58 44.82
CA THR A 236 15.94 -2.01 44.46
C THR A 236 15.89 -2.96 45.66
N GLY A 237 15.96 -2.44 46.89
CA GLY A 237 15.91 -3.21 48.13
C GLY A 237 17.22 -3.92 48.53
N ASP A 238 18.34 -3.64 47.86
CA ASP A 238 19.66 -4.18 48.18
C ASP A 238 20.33 -3.41 49.33
N THR A 239 19.90 -3.74 50.55
CA THR A 239 20.40 -3.12 51.79
C THR A 239 21.88 -3.40 52.08
N ALA A 240 22.43 -4.52 51.60
CA ALA A 240 23.82 -4.89 51.84
C ALA A 240 24.76 -4.00 51.02
N SER A 241 24.43 -3.80 49.75
CA SER A 241 25.23 -2.94 48.88
C SER A 241 25.07 -1.46 49.26
N ALA A 242 23.85 -1.02 49.62
CA ALA A 242 23.60 0.34 50.16
C ALA A 242 24.53 0.65 51.35
N LYS A 243 24.60 -0.26 52.34
CA LYS A 243 25.46 -0.10 53.50
C LYS A 243 26.96 -0.09 53.14
N ARG A 244 27.38 -0.91 52.17
CA ARG A 244 28.76 -0.91 51.68
C ARG A 244 29.12 0.45 51.07
N TRP A 245 28.27 1.03 50.23
CA TRP A 245 28.54 2.35 49.63
C TRP A 245 28.47 3.49 50.66
N GLU A 246 27.63 3.37 51.69
CA GLU A 246 27.62 4.29 52.85
C GLU A 246 28.93 4.23 53.65
N ASP A 247 29.50 3.04 53.83
CA ASP A 247 30.82 2.90 54.47
C ASP A 247 31.95 3.46 53.59
N GLU A 248 31.87 3.28 52.26
CA GLU A 248 32.87 3.81 51.32
C GLU A 248 32.81 5.34 51.18
N ILE A 249 31.62 5.94 51.13
CA ILE A 249 31.47 7.41 51.10
C ILE A 249 31.96 8.04 52.41
N GLY A 250 31.78 7.36 53.55
CA GLY A 250 32.29 7.80 54.85
C GLY A 250 33.84 7.82 54.94
N LYS A 251 34.53 7.02 54.10
CA LYS A 251 36.00 7.02 53.99
C LYS A 251 36.53 8.11 53.04
N LEU A 252 35.66 8.71 52.23
CA LEU A 252 36.06 9.71 51.24
C LEU A 252 36.41 11.03 51.93
N ALA A 253 37.70 11.36 51.99
CA ALA A 253 38.19 12.59 52.62
C ALA A 253 38.26 13.75 51.62
N ASN A 254 37.80 14.93 52.03
CA ASN A 254 37.92 16.14 51.22
C ASN A 254 39.41 16.54 51.06
N PRO A 255 39.95 16.62 49.83
CA PRO A 255 41.37 16.87 49.60
C PRO A 255 41.81 18.31 49.91
N ARG A 256 40.87 19.25 50.06
CA ARG A 256 41.11 20.69 50.20
C ARG A 256 42.15 21.04 51.28
N ALA A 257 41.93 20.60 52.52
CA ALA A 257 42.79 20.95 53.65
C ALA A 257 44.24 20.49 53.46
N LYS A 258 44.45 19.32 52.82
CA LYS A 258 45.78 18.78 52.55
C LYS A 258 46.51 19.59 51.47
N ILE A 259 45.79 20.03 50.44
CA ILE A 259 46.34 20.87 49.37
C ILE A 259 46.68 22.26 49.93
N GLU A 260 45.75 22.89 50.65
CA GLU A 260 45.95 24.20 51.27
C GLU A 260 47.19 24.20 52.18
N ALA A 261 47.32 23.23 53.08
CA ALA A 261 48.48 23.12 53.98
C ALA A 261 49.84 23.03 53.24
N LYS A 262 49.88 22.35 52.08
CA LYS A 262 51.11 22.25 51.27
C LYS A 262 51.52 23.61 50.71
N TYR A 263 50.58 24.34 50.10
CA TYR A 263 50.87 25.63 49.49
C TYR A 263 51.09 26.73 50.54
N GLU A 264 50.43 26.65 51.69
CA GLU A 264 50.63 27.60 52.79
C GLU A 264 52.10 27.70 53.21
N SER A 265 52.80 26.56 53.31
CA SER A 265 54.24 26.53 53.63
C SER A 265 55.11 27.24 52.58
N GLN A 266 54.75 27.14 51.29
CA GLN A 266 55.49 27.77 50.19
C GLN A 266 55.20 29.27 50.11
N ILE A 267 53.93 29.65 50.31
CA ILE A 267 53.50 31.05 50.36
C ILE A 267 54.20 31.76 51.52
N ALA A 268 54.24 31.15 52.70
CA ALA A 268 54.91 31.71 53.87
C ALA A 268 56.41 31.93 53.66
N ALA A 269 57.09 31.03 52.94
CA ALA A 269 58.51 31.20 52.58
C ALA A 269 58.71 32.40 51.64
N VAL A 270 57.89 32.51 50.60
CA VAL A 270 57.94 33.65 49.67
C VAL A 270 57.59 34.97 50.37
N ASP A 271 56.63 34.97 51.30
CA ASP A 271 56.26 36.14 52.11
C ASP A 271 57.45 36.66 52.93
N GLN A 272 58.26 35.77 53.51
CA GLN A 272 59.49 36.17 54.20
C GLN A 272 60.52 36.79 53.25
N GLU A 273 60.71 36.22 52.06
CA GLU A 273 61.62 36.76 51.06
C GLU A 273 61.17 38.14 50.55
N ILE A 274 59.86 38.33 50.36
CA ILE A 274 59.26 39.63 50.01
C ILE A 274 59.57 40.63 51.10
N ALA A 275 59.29 40.30 52.36
CA ALA A 275 59.52 41.21 53.49
C ALA A 275 60.99 41.66 53.59
N GLY A 276 61.92 40.71 53.43
CA GLY A 276 63.37 41.02 53.41
C GLY A 276 63.75 41.96 52.27
N THR A 277 63.38 41.60 51.03
CA THR A 277 63.71 42.40 49.83
C THR A 277 63.07 43.79 49.88
N ARG A 278 61.86 43.91 50.45
CA ARG A 278 61.15 45.18 50.61
C ARG A 278 61.85 46.10 51.60
N SER A 279 62.37 45.54 52.69
CA SER A 279 63.18 46.32 53.65
C SER A 279 64.48 46.86 53.03
N ASP A 280 65.13 46.07 52.18
CA ASP A 280 66.33 46.49 51.44
C ASP A 280 66.00 47.58 50.41
N PHE A 281 64.88 47.43 49.70
CA PHE A 281 64.37 48.45 48.79
C PHE A 281 64.09 49.77 49.51
N ASP A 282 63.41 49.75 50.65
CA ASP A 282 63.10 50.96 51.41
C ASP A 282 64.36 51.69 51.89
N ARG A 283 65.40 50.95 52.31
CA ARG A 283 66.71 51.52 52.65
C ARG A 283 67.34 52.23 51.44
N LEU A 284 67.45 51.54 50.30
CA LEU A 284 68.05 52.10 49.07
C LEU A 284 67.26 53.29 48.52
N ARG A 285 65.92 53.29 48.70
CA ARG A 285 65.05 54.41 48.32
C ARG A 285 65.30 55.67 49.13
N LEU A 286 65.59 55.54 50.42
CA LEU A 286 65.91 56.66 51.31
C LEU A 286 67.28 57.28 51.01
N GLU A 287 68.23 56.47 50.54
CA GLU A 287 69.58 56.90 50.13
C GLU A 287 69.61 57.52 48.72
N SER A 288 68.52 57.38 47.95
CA SER A 288 68.43 57.87 46.58
C SER A 288 68.33 59.41 46.50
N PRO A 289 68.96 60.05 45.48
CA PRO A 289 68.92 61.50 45.32
C PRO A 289 67.51 62.02 45.00
N LYS A 290 67.26 63.31 45.24
CA LYS A 290 65.99 63.95 44.84
C LYS A 290 65.81 63.91 43.33
N MET A 291 64.58 63.63 42.90
CA MET A 291 64.24 63.56 41.47
C MET A 291 64.36 64.94 40.80
N THR A 292 65.03 65.00 39.65
CA THR A 292 65.16 66.23 38.85
C THR A 292 63.91 66.49 38.00
N ALA A 293 63.77 67.73 37.51
CA ALA A 293 62.66 68.11 36.62
C ALA A 293 62.65 67.28 35.32
N ASP A 294 63.82 67.05 34.71
CA ASP A 294 63.97 66.27 33.48
C ASP A 294 63.57 64.79 33.70
N GLN A 295 63.98 64.19 34.82
CA GLN A 295 63.60 62.81 35.16
C GLN A 295 62.10 62.68 35.35
N ARG A 296 61.46 63.64 36.01
CA ARG A 296 60.00 63.68 36.16
C ARG A 296 59.30 63.81 34.80
N GLN A 297 59.85 64.62 33.89
CA GLN A 297 59.31 64.77 32.53
C GLN A 297 59.36 63.46 31.73
N VAL A 298 60.46 62.69 31.85
CA VAL A 298 60.61 61.37 31.18
C VAL A 298 59.58 60.37 31.71
N LEU A 299 59.31 60.36 33.02
CA LEU A 299 58.26 59.51 33.59
C LEU A 299 56.86 59.93 33.14
N GLN A 300 56.59 61.23 33.03
CA GLN A 300 55.32 61.75 32.50
C GLN A 300 55.11 61.37 31.02
N SER A 301 56.14 61.45 30.18
CA SER A 301 56.02 61.01 28.78
C SER A 301 55.78 59.50 28.70
N ARG A 302 56.51 58.70 29.49
CA ARG A 302 56.33 57.25 29.56
C ARG A 302 54.90 56.87 30.01
N ARG A 303 54.36 57.57 31.01
CA ARG A 303 52.97 57.41 31.45
C ARG A 303 51.98 57.69 30.31
N SER A 304 52.15 58.81 29.61
CA SER A 304 51.29 59.17 28.47
C SER A 304 51.36 58.14 27.34
N ASP A 305 52.54 57.59 27.06
CA ASP A 305 52.69 56.55 26.04
C ASP A 305 52.05 55.22 26.46
N LEU A 306 52.11 54.86 27.75
CA LEU A 306 51.38 53.71 28.29
C LEU A 306 49.86 53.92 28.25
N GLU A 307 49.36 55.11 28.52
CA GLU A 307 47.93 55.45 28.39
C GLU A 307 47.47 55.31 26.94
N LYS A 308 48.22 55.85 25.96
CA LYS A 308 47.92 55.65 24.53
C LYS A 308 47.93 54.17 24.14
N THR A 309 48.86 53.39 24.71
CA THR A 309 48.95 51.95 24.45
C THR A 309 47.75 51.20 25.05
N LEU A 310 47.30 51.58 26.25
CA LEU A 310 46.10 51.05 26.89
C LEU A 310 44.87 51.34 26.04
N ASP A 311 44.70 52.58 25.57
CA ASP A 311 43.57 52.98 24.73
C ASP A 311 43.56 52.18 23.41
N ALA A 312 44.72 52.04 22.75
CA ALA A 312 44.85 51.28 21.52
C ALA A 312 44.50 49.80 21.71
N ILE A 313 44.99 49.16 22.78
CA ILE A 313 44.71 47.76 23.09
C ILE A 313 43.26 47.56 23.52
N THR A 314 42.71 48.50 24.29
CA THR A 314 41.29 48.47 24.70
C THR A 314 40.38 48.49 23.49
N ALA A 315 40.66 49.37 22.52
CA ALA A 315 39.93 49.47 21.27
C ALA A 315 40.08 48.22 20.37
N ASP A 316 41.28 47.62 20.29
CA ASP A 316 41.48 46.37 19.53
C ASP A 316 40.69 45.20 20.13
N TRP A 317 40.73 45.04 21.46
CA TRP A 317 39.97 44.00 22.14
C TRP A 317 38.46 44.22 22.09
N GLU A 318 37.99 45.47 22.14
CA GLU A 318 36.57 45.79 21.95
C GLU A 318 36.08 45.32 20.59
N ARG A 319 36.83 45.58 19.51
CA ARG A 319 36.49 45.08 18.17
C ARG A 319 36.40 43.56 18.13
N ARG A 320 37.35 42.85 18.75
CA ARG A 320 37.33 41.38 18.82
C ARG A 320 36.16 40.84 19.63
N LEU A 321 35.85 41.47 20.76
CA LEU A 321 34.70 41.12 21.59
C LEU A 321 33.38 41.35 20.86
N ASP A 322 33.26 42.44 20.11
CA ASP A 322 32.06 42.73 19.32
C ASP A 322 31.89 41.70 18.19
N GLN A 323 32.96 41.32 17.50
CA GLN A 323 32.94 40.23 16.51
C GLN A 323 32.55 38.87 17.15
N ALA A 324 33.06 38.57 18.34
CA ALA A 324 32.70 37.34 19.06
C ALA A 324 31.23 37.36 19.50
N ARG A 325 30.71 38.49 19.98
CA ARG A 325 29.29 38.68 20.32
C ARG A 325 28.38 38.53 19.10
N GLU A 326 28.79 39.07 17.95
CA GLU A 326 28.07 38.91 16.69
C GLU A 326 28.06 37.44 16.22
N THR A 327 29.19 36.75 16.34
CA THR A 327 29.28 35.31 16.04
C THR A 327 28.36 34.49 16.94
N LEU A 328 28.33 34.81 18.24
CA LEU A 328 27.44 34.16 19.19
C LEU A 328 25.97 34.43 18.88
N SER A 329 25.59 35.67 18.56
CA SER A 329 24.20 36.00 18.22
C SER A 329 23.75 35.31 16.93
N ALA A 330 24.63 35.24 15.93
CA ALA A 330 24.38 34.49 14.69
C ALA A 330 24.21 32.99 14.96
N ALA A 331 25.06 32.40 15.82
CA ALA A 331 24.96 31.00 16.22
C ALA A 331 23.66 30.70 16.97
N GLN A 332 23.24 31.58 17.89
CA GLN A 332 21.96 31.47 18.60
C GLN A 332 20.75 31.60 17.67
N THR A 333 20.82 32.51 16.69
CA THR A 333 19.75 32.67 15.69
C THR A 333 19.64 31.43 14.80
N ALA A 334 20.78 30.85 14.40
CA ALA A 334 20.82 29.60 13.67
C ALA A 334 20.30 28.41 14.51
N GLU A 335 20.54 28.39 15.81
CA GLU A 335 20.00 27.38 16.72
C GLU A 335 18.48 27.52 16.89
N ALA A 336 17.98 28.74 17.03
CA ALA A 336 16.54 29.00 17.09
C ALA A 336 15.82 28.61 15.78
N SER A 337 16.43 28.90 14.63
CA SER A 337 15.87 28.47 13.33
C SER A 337 15.91 26.95 13.17
N LYS A 338 16.99 26.29 13.61
CA LYS A 338 17.07 24.82 13.70
C LYS A 338 15.95 24.26 14.59
N ALA A 339 15.74 24.82 15.79
CA ALA A 339 14.68 24.38 16.69
C ALA A 339 13.28 24.51 16.06
N SER A 340 13.04 25.60 15.32
CA SER A 340 11.80 25.77 14.54
C SER A 340 11.64 24.70 13.46
N THR A 341 12.70 24.39 12.71
CA THR A 341 12.66 23.32 11.69
C THR A 341 12.45 21.94 12.30
N LEU A 342 13.10 21.63 13.43
CA LEU A 342 12.90 20.37 14.16
C LEU A 342 11.46 20.24 14.65
N ALA A 343 10.87 21.33 15.17
CA ALA A 343 9.47 21.33 15.57
C ALA A 343 8.51 21.11 14.38
N ALA A 344 8.80 21.72 13.23
CA ALA A 344 8.03 21.51 12.01
C ALA A 344 8.14 20.07 11.48
N ASN A 345 9.35 19.50 11.48
CA ASN A 345 9.59 18.10 11.11
C ASN A 345 8.85 17.15 12.05
N GLN A 346 8.89 17.40 13.36
CA GLN A 346 8.14 16.61 14.34
C GLN A 346 6.63 16.67 14.08
N ALA A 347 6.07 17.86 13.84
CA ALA A 347 4.66 18.00 13.51
C ALA A 347 4.28 17.26 12.22
N ARG A 348 5.16 17.28 11.21
CA ARG A 348 4.96 16.52 9.97
C ARG A 348 5.00 15.02 10.21
N ARG A 349 5.92 14.53 11.05
CA ARG A 349 6.00 13.11 11.44
C ARG A 349 4.76 12.64 12.19
N ASP A 350 4.22 13.47 13.08
CA ASP A 350 2.97 13.17 13.80
C ASP A 350 1.79 13.05 12.82
N GLU A 351 1.74 13.92 11.80
CA GLU A 351 0.73 13.82 10.74
C GLU A 351 0.93 12.56 9.88
N ILE A 352 2.17 12.24 9.50
CA ILE A 352 2.50 10.99 8.80
C ILE A 352 2.03 9.78 9.63
N ALA A 353 2.26 9.77 10.95
CA ALA A 353 1.82 8.68 11.82
C ALA A 353 0.29 8.49 11.80
N LYS A 354 -0.48 9.59 11.77
CA LYS A 354 -1.95 9.52 11.61
C LYS A 354 -2.34 8.95 10.24
N GLN A 355 -1.71 9.43 9.17
CA GLN A 355 -1.96 8.97 7.81
C GLN A 355 -1.61 7.49 7.63
N LEU A 356 -0.49 7.03 8.19
CA LEU A 356 -0.12 5.62 8.22
C LEU A 356 -1.17 4.79 8.95
N SER A 357 -1.64 5.23 10.12
CA SER A 357 -2.70 4.52 10.85
C SER A 357 -4.00 4.43 10.05
N GLU A 358 -4.41 5.51 9.38
CA GLU A 358 -5.57 5.56 8.50
C GLU A 358 -5.45 4.58 7.32
N LEU A 359 -4.28 4.53 6.67
CA LEU A 359 -4.02 3.61 5.56
C LEU A 359 -3.97 2.16 6.03
N GLU A 360 -3.33 1.87 7.16
CA GLU A 360 -3.29 0.51 7.74
C GLU A 360 -4.68 0.00 8.13
N LYS A 361 -5.53 0.88 8.70
CA LYS A 361 -6.93 0.56 8.99
C LYS A 361 -7.73 0.15 7.75
N LYS A 362 -7.34 0.60 6.56
CA LYS A 362 -7.95 0.21 5.28
C LYS A 362 -7.27 -1.03 4.68
N ARG A 363 -5.93 -1.06 4.68
CA ARG A 363 -5.12 -2.12 4.06
C ARG A 363 -5.33 -3.48 4.72
N ILE A 364 -5.28 -3.53 6.06
CA ILE A 364 -5.37 -4.78 6.82
C ILE A 364 -6.69 -5.53 6.56
N PRO A 365 -7.88 -4.91 6.71
CA PRO A 365 -9.13 -5.62 6.44
C PRO A 365 -9.28 -5.98 4.97
N LEU A 366 -8.78 -5.16 4.03
CA LEU A 366 -8.79 -5.49 2.60
C LEU A 366 -8.00 -6.79 2.32
N ALA A 367 -6.78 -6.90 2.86
CA ALA A 367 -5.95 -8.09 2.73
C ALA A 367 -6.59 -9.33 3.39
N ARG A 368 -7.19 -9.14 4.58
CA ARG A 368 -7.80 -10.23 5.36
C ARG A 368 -9.13 -10.70 4.81
N THR A 369 -9.82 -9.89 4.02
CA THR A 369 -11.07 -10.29 3.36
C THR A 369 -10.83 -10.88 1.97
N ASP A 370 -9.67 -10.60 1.36
CA ASP A 370 -9.31 -11.22 0.10
C ASP A 370 -9.02 -12.73 0.25
N GLN A 371 -9.68 -13.52 -0.60
CA GLN A 371 -9.57 -14.97 -0.59
C GLN A 371 -8.19 -15.44 -1.06
N ILE A 372 -7.62 -14.77 -2.07
CA ILE A 372 -6.33 -15.17 -2.64
C ILE A 372 -5.22 -14.97 -1.63
N ARG A 373 -5.14 -13.77 -1.03
CA ARG A 373 -4.20 -13.48 0.05
C ARG A 373 -4.38 -14.38 1.27
N ARG A 374 -5.61 -14.76 1.64
CA ARG A 374 -5.84 -15.74 2.72
C ARG A 374 -5.36 -17.15 2.40
N ILE A 375 -5.50 -17.60 1.16
CA ILE A 375 -5.00 -18.92 0.73
C ILE A 375 -3.47 -18.87 0.67
N ALA A 376 -2.91 -17.80 0.11
CA ALA A 376 -1.47 -17.57 0.07
C ALA A 376 -0.87 -17.52 1.47
N ALA A 377 -1.48 -16.79 2.40
CA ALA A 377 -1.10 -16.74 3.81
C ALA A 377 -0.98 -18.14 4.43
N ARG A 378 -1.97 -19.01 4.19
CA ARG A 378 -1.94 -20.40 4.66
C ARG A 378 -0.87 -21.25 3.99
N TRP A 379 -0.59 -20.97 2.72
CA TRP A 379 0.40 -21.70 1.93
C TRP A 379 1.84 -21.34 2.33
N TYR A 380 2.11 -20.06 2.56
CA TYR A 380 3.44 -19.53 2.87
C TYR A 380 3.72 -19.36 4.37
N GLY A 381 2.71 -19.51 5.24
CA GLY A 381 2.86 -19.38 6.69
C GLY A 381 2.93 -17.94 7.19
N GLU A 382 2.40 -17.00 6.40
CA GLU A 382 2.42 -15.55 6.67
C GLU A 382 1.01 -15.03 7.00
N LYS A 383 0.87 -13.78 7.46
CA LYS A 383 -0.45 -13.14 7.57
C LYS A 383 -0.92 -12.62 6.20
N PRO A 384 -2.24 -12.54 5.93
CA PRO A 384 -2.76 -12.04 4.65
C PRO A 384 -2.24 -10.65 4.24
N GLU A 385 -2.01 -9.78 5.22
CA GLU A 385 -1.45 -8.42 5.05
C GLU A 385 0.08 -8.38 4.82
N GLU A 386 0.78 -9.49 5.01
CA GLU A 386 2.23 -9.64 4.83
C GLU A 386 2.58 -10.38 3.54
N VAL A 387 1.60 -11.05 2.92
CA VAL A 387 1.76 -11.74 1.63
C VAL A 387 2.17 -10.75 0.54
N SER A 388 3.29 -11.05 -0.10
CA SER A 388 3.80 -10.29 -1.25
C SER A 388 2.95 -10.49 -2.51
N GLU A 389 2.94 -9.48 -3.38
CA GLU A 389 2.23 -9.54 -4.66
C GLU A 389 2.63 -10.77 -5.52
N PRO A 390 3.92 -11.15 -5.67
CA PRO A 390 4.27 -12.34 -6.43
C PRO A 390 3.76 -13.65 -5.81
N GLN A 391 3.68 -13.72 -4.48
CA GLN A 391 3.11 -14.89 -3.79
C GLN A 391 1.60 -14.98 -4.05
N ALA A 392 0.88 -13.86 -3.97
CA ALA A 392 -0.55 -13.78 -4.27
C ALA A 392 -0.83 -14.13 -5.73
N GLY A 393 -0.04 -13.63 -6.68
CA GLY A 393 -0.19 -13.91 -8.11
C GLY A 393 -0.03 -15.39 -8.49
N ARG A 394 0.91 -16.11 -7.86
CA ARG A 394 1.05 -17.56 -8.10
C ARG A 394 -0.16 -18.34 -7.59
N VAL A 395 -0.67 -17.96 -6.42
CA VAL A 395 -1.85 -18.60 -5.83
C VAL A 395 -3.11 -18.27 -6.62
N SER A 396 -3.23 -17.04 -7.12
CA SER A 396 -4.36 -16.62 -7.97
C SER A 396 -4.40 -17.45 -9.25
N ALA A 397 -3.27 -17.64 -9.93
CA ALA A 397 -3.19 -18.43 -11.16
C ALA A 397 -3.66 -19.88 -10.95
N ILE A 398 -3.22 -20.53 -9.86
CA ILE A 398 -3.63 -21.91 -9.54
C ILE A 398 -5.11 -21.96 -9.15
N TRP A 399 -5.55 -21.06 -8.28
CA TRP A 399 -6.92 -21.04 -7.76
C TRP A 399 -7.93 -20.74 -8.86
N PHE A 400 -7.74 -19.65 -9.60
CA PHE A 400 -8.62 -19.26 -10.71
C PHE A 400 -8.57 -20.26 -11.86
N GLY A 401 -7.40 -20.79 -12.20
CA GLY A 401 -7.28 -21.88 -13.18
C GLY A 401 -8.09 -23.11 -12.78
N SER A 402 -8.00 -23.56 -11.53
CA SER A 402 -8.75 -24.72 -11.06
C SER A 402 -10.28 -24.50 -11.10
N LEU A 403 -10.76 -23.33 -10.71
CA LEU A 403 -12.18 -22.98 -10.75
C LEU A 403 -12.69 -22.87 -12.18
N ALA A 404 -11.91 -22.29 -13.09
CA ALA A 404 -12.26 -22.17 -14.50
C ALA A 404 -12.38 -23.54 -15.17
N VAL A 405 -11.49 -24.50 -14.85
CA VAL A 405 -11.57 -25.87 -15.39
C VAL A 405 -12.86 -26.55 -14.92
N ILE A 406 -13.20 -26.44 -13.63
CA ILE A 406 -14.43 -27.00 -13.09
C ILE A 406 -15.65 -26.37 -13.76
N ALA A 407 -15.67 -25.04 -13.91
CA ALA A 407 -16.77 -24.33 -14.55
C ALA A 407 -16.95 -24.73 -16.02
N GLY A 408 -15.87 -24.81 -16.79
CA GLY A 408 -15.92 -25.20 -18.20
C GLY A 408 -16.38 -26.65 -18.44
N LEU A 409 -16.06 -27.56 -17.52
CA LEU A 409 -16.43 -28.97 -17.62
C LEU A 409 -17.72 -29.35 -16.88
N ALA A 410 -18.27 -28.47 -16.03
CA ALA A 410 -19.45 -28.78 -15.22
C ALA A 410 -20.66 -29.17 -16.07
N GLY A 411 -20.99 -28.38 -17.09
CA GLY A 411 -22.12 -28.65 -17.99
C GLY A 411 -21.96 -29.95 -18.78
N PRO A 412 -20.84 -30.17 -19.51
CA PRO A 412 -20.64 -31.38 -20.29
C PRO A 412 -20.56 -32.65 -19.43
N ILE A 413 -19.87 -32.60 -18.29
CA ILE A 413 -19.81 -33.73 -17.36
C ILE A 413 -21.21 -34.05 -16.82
N THR A 414 -21.99 -33.04 -16.43
CA THR A 414 -23.36 -33.22 -15.94
C THR A 414 -24.25 -33.85 -17.02
N ALA A 415 -24.14 -33.40 -18.28
CA ALA A 415 -24.84 -34.01 -19.41
C ALA A 415 -24.45 -35.47 -19.63
N MET A 416 -23.15 -35.78 -19.58
CA MET A 416 -22.66 -37.15 -19.73
C MET A 416 -23.13 -38.07 -18.61
N VAL A 417 -23.15 -37.60 -17.35
CA VAL A 417 -23.70 -38.35 -16.21
C VAL A 417 -25.20 -38.58 -16.39
N ALA A 418 -25.95 -37.55 -16.81
CA ALA A 418 -27.37 -37.66 -17.07
C ALA A 418 -27.70 -38.75 -18.12
N LEU A 419 -26.96 -38.75 -19.24
CA LEU A 419 -27.11 -39.74 -20.31
C LEU A 419 -26.68 -41.13 -19.86
N GLY A 420 -25.63 -41.23 -19.04
CA GLY A 420 -25.22 -42.48 -18.40
C GLY A 420 -26.34 -43.09 -17.55
N LEU A 421 -26.97 -42.28 -16.68
CA LEU A 421 -28.10 -42.71 -15.85
C LEU A 421 -29.31 -43.15 -16.68
N GLN A 422 -29.66 -42.40 -17.73
CA GLN A 422 -30.75 -42.75 -18.64
C GLN A 422 -30.47 -44.07 -19.38
N ARG A 423 -29.23 -44.28 -19.83
CA ARG A 423 -28.82 -45.53 -20.50
C ARG A 423 -28.90 -46.74 -19.57
N ILE A 424 -28.47 -46.59 -18.32
CA ILE A 424 -28.56 -47.66 -17.31
C ILE A 424 -30.03 -48.01 -17.03
N ALA A 425 -30.91 -47.00 -16.91
CA ALA A 425 -32.34 -47.22 -16.73
C ALA A 425 -32.97 -47.96 -17.93
N ALA A 426 -32.67 -47.54 -19.16
CA ALA A 426 -33.17 -48.19 -20.38
C ALA A 426 -32.73 -49.67 -20.47
N GLN A 427 -31.48 -49.97 -20.10
CA GLN A 427 -30.98 -51.34 -20.07
C GLN A 427 -31.67 -52.18 -18.99
N ALA A 428 -31.94 -51.61 -17.81
CA ALA A 428 -32.68 -52.29 -16.74
C ALA A 428 -34.11 -52.64 -17.15
N GLU A 429 -34.81 -51.75 -17.86
CA GLU A 429 -36.14 -52.03 -18.41
C GLU A 429 -36.12 -53.14 -19.47
N SER A 430 -35.15 -53.13 -20.38
CA SER A 430 -35.06 -54.14 -21.46
C SER A 430 -34.84 -55.58 -20.97
N ARG A 431 -34.20 -55.75 -19.80
CA ARG A 431 -33.99 -57.05 -19.15
C ARG A 431 -35.26 -57.60 -18.47
N THR A 432 -36.30 -56.78 -18.32
CA THR A 432 -37.54 -57.15 -17.61
C THR A 432 -38.58 -57.81 -18.55
N GLU A 433 -38.40 -57.75 -19.87
CA GLU A 433 -39.24 -58.50 -20.81
C GLU A 433 -38.81 -59.97 -20.92
N SER A 434 -39.69 -60.90 -20.49
CA SER A 434 -39.43 -62.33 -20.58
C SER A 434 -39.37 -62.81 -22.05
N PRO A 435 -38.46 -63.74 -22.40
CA PRO A 435 -38.34 -64.25 -23.77
C PRO A 435 -39.62 -64.94 -24.28
N LEU A 436 -40.45 -65.44 -23.36
CA LEU A 436 -41.75 -66.05 -23.63
C LEU A 436 -42.78 -65.04 -24.14
N SER A 437 -42.82 -63.82 -23.61
CA SER A 437 -43.81 -62.81 -24.04
C SER A 437 -43.58 -62.39 -25.50
N ARG A 438 -42.32 -62.29 -25.93
CA ARG A 438 -41.96 -61.98 -27.33
C ARG A 438 -42.32 -63.11 -28.28
N LEU A 439 -42.16 -64.36 -27.86
CA LEU A 439 -42.57 -65.54 -28.63
C LEU A 439 -44.09 -65.62 -28.78
N VAL A 440 -44.84 -65.43 -27.69
CA VAL A 440 -46.31 -65.42 -27.71
C VAL A 440 -46.85 -64.30 -28.58
N ARG A 441 -46.28 -63.09 -28.49
CA ARG A 441 -46.66 -61.96 -29.36
C ARG A 441 -46.41 -62.27 -30.85
N ARG A 442 -45.27 -62.89 -31.20
CA ARG A 442 -45.00 -63.33 -32.58
C ARG A 442 -45.96 -64.42 -33.05
N LEU A 443 -46.30 -65.37 -32.19
CA LEU A 443 -47.29 -66.42 -32.47
C LEU A 443 -48.68 -65.84 -32.73
N LEU A 444 -49.13 -64.89 -31.90
CA LEU A 444 -50.42 -64.21 -32.06
C LEU A 444 -50.47 -63.37 -33.35
N LEU A 445 -49.38 -62.68 -33.70
CA LEU A 445 -49.29 -61.94 -34.96
C LEU A 445 -49.31 -62.90 -36.16
N ARG A 446 -48.54 -63.99 -36.13
CA ARG A 446 -48.59 -65.03 -37.17
C ARG A 446 -49.97 -65.64 -37.32
N TRP A 447 -50.66 -65.89 -36.21
CA TRP A 447 -52.01 -66.43 -36.20
C TRP A 447 -53.04 -65.44 -36.78
N ARG A 448 -52.93 -64.16 -36.42
CA ARG A 448 -53.74 -63.07 -36.98
C ARG A 448 -53.55 -62.96 -38.49
N TRP A 449 -52.32 -63.00 -38.99
CA TRP A 449 -52.03 -62.89 -40.42
C TRP A 449 -52.46 -64.13 -41.22
N ARG A 450 -52.49 -65.33 -40.61
CA ARG A 450 -53.06 -66.54 -41.24
C ARG A 450 -54.57 -66.47 -41.47
N ARG A 451 -55.30 -65.60 -40.77
CA ARG A 451 -56.78 -65.50 -40.87
C ARG A 451 -57.31 -64.34 -41.71
N VAL A 452 -56.45 -63.47 -42.21
CA VAL A 452 -56.88 -62.39 -43.11
C VAL A 452 -56.78 -62.87 -44.55
N ARG A 453 -57.93 -63.08 -45.20
CA ARG A 453 -58.00 -63.33 -46.65
C ARG A 453 -57.47 -62.09 -47.38
N THR A 454 -56.33 -62.24 -48.06
CA THR A 454 -55.82 -61.26 -49.03
C THR A 454 -56.77 -61.23 -50.24
N ILE A 455 -57.49 -60.13 -50.42
CA ILE A 455 -58.29 -59.87 -51.62
C ILE A 455 -57.31 -59.62 -52.78
N LYS A 456 -57.34 -60.44 -53.83
CA LYS A 456 -56.58 -60.20 -55.06
C LYS A 456 -57.34 -59.13 -55.88
N VAL A 457 -56.78 -57.94 -55.97
CA VAL A 457 -57.22 -56.91 -56.92
C VAL A 457 -56.68 -57.32 -58.31
N PRO A 458 -57.50 -57.39 -59.37
CA PRO A 458 -57.02 -57.66 -60.71
C PRO A 458 -56.15 -56.50 -61.19
N PHE A 459 -54.92 -56.82 -61.61
CA PHE A 459 -53.99 -55.92 -62.27
C PHE A 459 -54.25 -56.03 -63.77
N GLU A 460 -54.73 -54.94 -64.40
CA GLU A 460 -54.81 -54.83 -65.85
C GLU A 460 -53.41 -54.69 -66.42
N VAL A 461 -52.99 -55.68 -67.21
CA VAL A 461 -51.78 -55.65 -68.01
C VAL A 461 -52.12 -54.89 -69.30
N SER A 462 -51.59 -53.68 -69.46
CA SER A 462 -51.62 -52.98 -70.74
C SER A 462 -50.67 -53.68 -71.72
N VAL A 463 -51.24 -54.35 -72.72
CA VAL A 463 -50.51 -54.89 -73.86
C VAL A 463 -50.43 -53.79 -74.91
N ASP A 464 -49.25 -53.26 -75.15
CA ASP A 464 -49.01 -52.33 -76.26
C ASP A 464 -49.20 -53.08 -77.59
N ARG A 465 -50.27 -52.74 -78.30
CA ARG A 465 -50.52 -53.17 -79.67
C ARG A 465 -50.40 -51.95 -80.58
N GLU A 466 -49.27 -51.86 -81.26
CA GLU A 466 -49.09 -50.90 -82.35
C GLU A 466 -50.06 -51.23 -83.49
N VAL A 467 -50.99 -50.32 -83.77
CA VAL A 467 -51.70 -50.26 -85.06
C VAL A 467 -51.79 -48.81 -85.49
N GLU A 468 -51.22 -48.56 -86.66
CA GLU A 468 -51.10 -47.27 -87.32
C GLU A 468 -52.46 -46.70 -87.80
N LYS A 469 -52.66 -45.40 -87.50
CA LYS A 469 -53.09 -44.32 -88.43
C LYS A 469 -54.55 -44.30 -88.93
N ARG A 470 -55.31 -43.28 -88.51
CA ARG A 470 -55.68 -42.06 -89.29
C ARG A 470 -56.97 -41.38 -88.74
N VAL A 471 -56.80 -40.11 -88.33
CA VAL A 471 -57.55 -38.90 -88.76
C VAL A 471 -59.02 -38.68 -88.27
N GLU A 472 -59.15 -37.57 -87.52
CA GLU A 472 -60.23 -36.56 -87.37
C GLU A 472 -61.57 -36.86 -86.64
N VAL A 473 -61.85 -36.05 -85.61
CA VAL A 473 -62.88 -34.97 -85.51
C VAL A 473 -63.17 -34.69 -84.01
N PRO A 474 -63.26 -33.42 -83.54
CA PRO A 474 -63.12 -33.05 -82.13
C PRO A 474 -64.44 -33.10 -81.35
N VAL A 475 -64.36 -33.42 -80.05
CA VAL A 475 -65.43 -33.11 -79.08
C VAL A 475 -64.80 -32.49 -77.84
N GLU A 476 -65.03 -31.20 -77.66
CA GLU A 476 -64.67 -30.44 -76.46
C GLU A 476 -65.46 -30.95 -75.25
N LYS A 477 -64.73 -31.26 -74.16
CA LYS A 477 -65.35 -31.59 -72.87
C LYS A 477 -64.95 -30.51 -71.87
N VAL A 478 -65.88 -29.59 -71.62
CA VAL A 478 -65.75 -28.48 -70.66
C VAL A 478 -65.66 -29.05 -69.25
N VAL A 479 -64.52 -28.83 -68.58
CA VAL A 479 -64.33 -29.09 -67.16
C VAL A 479 -64.67 -27.82 -66.40
N LYS A 480 -65.66 -27.87 -65.49
CA LYS A 480 -66.03 -26.74 -64.64
C LYS A 480 -65.21 -26.78 -63.34
N GLU A 481 -64.40 -25.75 -63.13
CA GLU A 481 -63.65 -25.51 -61.90
C GLU A 481 -64.53 -24.72 -60.92
N ILE A 482 -64.72 -25.21 -59.69
CA ILE A 482 -65.53 -24.53 -58.66
C ILE A 482 -64.58 -23.77 -57.74
N LEU A 483 -64.63 -22.43 -57.79
CA LEU A 483 -63.86 -21.53 -56.93
C LEU A 483 -64.65 -21.22 -55.65
N TYR A 484 -64.07 -21.48 -54.47
CA TYR A 484 -64.70 -21.15 -53.18
C TYR A 484 -64.10 -19.86 -52.61
N VAL A 485 -64.88 -18.77 -52.57
CA VAL A 485 -64.47 -17.49 -51.99
C VAL A 485 -65.28 -17.25 -50.71
N PRO A 486 -64.68 -17.30 -49.52
CA PRO A 486 -65.38 -16.99 -48.27
C PRO A 486 -65.54 -15.48 -48.10
N ILE A 487 -66.77 -15.01 -47.90
CA ILE A 487 -67.09 -13.62 -47.57
C ILE A 487 -67.53 -13.59 -46.10
N LEU A 488 -66.82 -12.84 -45.27
CA LEU A 488 -67.14 -12.65 -43.85
C LEU A 488 -68.03 -11.41 -43.71
N THR A 489 -69.35 -11.64 -43.57
CA THR A 489 -70.29 -10.58 -43.19
C THR A 489 -71.33 -11.16 -42.24
N ASP A 490 -71.68 -10.40 -41.19
CA ASP A 490 -72.60 -10.82 -40.12
C ASP A 490 -74.05 -10.38 -40.36
N ASP A 491 -74.33 -9.68 -41.48
CA ASP A 491 -75.67 -9.22 -41.87
C ASP A 491 -76.20 -9.99 -43.11
N PRO A 492 -77.17 -10.90 -42.94
CA PRO A 492 -77.65 -11.77 -44.02
C PRO A 492 -78.45 -11.05 -45.11
N ASP A 493 -79.04 -9.88 -44.84
CA ASP A 493 -79.83 -9.15 -45.84
C ASP A 493 -78.96 -8.26 -46.74
N ALA A 494 -77.81 -7.79 -46.23
CA ALA A 494 -76.80 -7.07 -47.02
C ALA A 494 -76.15 -7.96 -48.09
N LEU A 495 -75.92 -9.25 -47.78
CA LEU A 495 -75.34 -10.22 -48.71
C LEU A 495 -76.26 -10.50 -49.91
N ARG A 496 -77.58 -10.58 -49.67
CA ARG A 496 -78.58 -10.81 -50.71
C ARG A 496 -78.72 -9.63 -51.68
N LYS A 497 -78.52 -8.41 -51.19
CA LYS A 497 -78.58 -7.21 -52.02
C LYS A 497 -77.36 -7.08 -52.93
N ALA A 498 -76.17 -7.36 -52.40
CA ALA A 498 -74.92 -7.36 -53.18
C ALA A 498 -74.86 -8.49 -54.22
N LEU A 499 -75.44 -9.66 -53.95
CA LEU A 499 -75.51 -10.78 -54.90
C LEU A 499 -76.50 -10.53 -56.07
N ASN A 500 -77.52 -9.68 -55.88
CA ASN A 500 -78.55 -9.45 -56.90
C ASN A 500 -78.23 -8.31 -57.88
N GLU A 501 -77.28 -7.42 -57.59
CA GLU A 501 -76.98 -6.26 -58.45
C GLU A 501 -75.90 -6.53 -59.52
N ASP A 502 -75.03 -7.55 -59.35
CA ASP A 502 -73.86 -7.80 -60.23
C ASP A 502 -73.80 -9.21 -60.87
N LEU A 503 -74.86 -10.03 -60.76
CA LEU A 503 -74.88 -11.38 -61.36
C LEU A 503 -75.70 -11.44 -62.66
N PRO A 504 -75.18 -12.07 -63.74
CA PRO A 504 -75.94 -12.32 -64.96
C PRO A 504 -77.20 -13.17 -64.70
N PRO A 505 -78.30 -12.94 -65.45
CA PRO A 505 -79.62 -13.53 -65.19
C PRO A 505 -79.67 -15.08 -65.25
N GLU A 506 -78.64 -15.73 -65.80
CA GLU A 506 -78.54 -17.19 -65.94
C GLU A 506 -78.00 -17.91 -64.69
N VAL A 507 -77.53 -17.17 -63.67
CA VAL A 507 -76.87 -17.73 -62.47
C VAL A 507 -77.74 -17.60 -61.20
N VAL A 508 -78.78 -16.76 -61.23
CA VAL A 508 -79.61 -16.42 -60.06
C VAL A 508 -80.35 -17.64 -59.50
N ASP A 509 -80.79 -18.57 -60.36
CA ASP A 509 -81.53 -19.79 -59.94
C ASP A 509 -80.64 -20.89 -59.34
N LEU A 510 -79.31 -20.74 -59.35
CA LEU A 510 -78.36 -21.77 -58.90
C LEU A 510 -77.69 -21.47 -57.54
N VAL A 511 -77.96 -20.32 -56.93
CA VAL A 511 -77.33 -19.90 -55.67
C VAL A 511 -78.13 -20.40 -54.45
N LYS A 512 -77.64 -21.43 -53.77
CA LYS A 512 -78.15 -21.84 -52.44
C LYS A 512 -77.40 -21.11 -51.33
N VAL A 513 -78.03 -20.10 -50.73
CA VAL A 513 -77.50 -19.42 -49.53
C VAL A 513 -77.88 -20.22 -48.28
N ALA A 514 -76.90 -20.82 -47.62
CA ALA A 514 -77.10 -21.50 -46.33
C ALA A 514 -76.59 -20.60 -45.19
N ALA A 515 -77.51 -19.95 -44.48
CA ALA A 515 -77.20 -19.20 -43.26
C ALA A 515 -77.34 -20.13 -42.04
N LYS A 516 -76.31 -20.19 -41.18
CA LYS A 516 -76.31 -21.03 -39.98
C LYS A 516 -76.89 -20.26 -38.80
N GLY A 517 -78.19 -20.37 -38.55
CA GLY A 517 -78.76 -19.94 -37.26
C GLY A 517 -80.29 -20.04 -37.12
N GLY A 518 -80.76 -20.73 -36.07
CA GLY A 518 -81.95 -20.32 -35.32
C GLY A 518 -83.11 -21.32 -35.11
N ARG A 519 -83.18 -21.85 -33.87
CA ARG A 519 -84.35 -22.24 -33.04
C ARG A 519 -85.29 -23.40 -33.44
N ASN A 520 -85.49 -24.33 -32.49
CA ASN A 520 -86.84 -24.61 -31.96
C ASN A 520 -86.81 -25.19 -30.53
N SER A 521 -87.85 -24.82 -29.80
CA SER A 521 -88.12 -24.91 -28.36
C SER A 521 -88.85 -26.18 -27.90
N ALA A 522 -88.68 -26.56 -26.62
CA ALA A 522 -89.62 -27.18 -25.65
C ALA A 522 -88.82 -28.11 -24.70
N GLY A 523 -88.98 -28.20 -23.38
CA GLY A 523 -89.85 -27.61 -22.36
C GLY A 523 -89.66 -28.38 -21.02
N GLN A 524 -90.01 -27.75 -19.89
CA GLN A 524 -90.13 -28.26 -18.50
C GLN A 524 -88.80 -28.58 -17.76
N ALA A 525 -88.54 -28.13 -16.52
CA ALA A 525 -89.38 -27.56 -15.45
C ALA A 525 -88.73 -26.34 -14.80
#